data_AF-A0A2P8ADT1-F1
#
_entry.id   AF-A0A2P8ADT1-F1
#
_cell.length_a   1.000
_cell.length_b   1.000
_cell.length_c   1.000
_cell.angle_alpha   90.00
_cell.angle_beta   90.00
_cell.angle_gamma   90.00
#
_symmetry.space_group_name_H-M   'P 1'
#
loop_
_entity.id
_entity.type
_entity.pdbx_description
1 polymer ?
#
loop_
_entity_poly.entity_id
_entity_poly.type
_entity_poly.pdbx_seq_one_letter_code
_entity_poly.pdbx_strand_id
1 'polypeptide(L)'
;MSTVSAIISKYAQECAKRLRPDKTAQYSDFRNPNLKHMDADPWVDYNKLQCPGYPFQDAAETKVLIVGAGFHGLLAAHQMITVDGLPSEDIVLVDKADGVGGTWYWNRYPGVMCDIEGYCYMPLLEETDYMPQQKYNTGYEIRKHCERIAATWDTQIQLCTTVKDHCWDEDQKRWKVSMSHVVKPGQEPRQITVRAQFLFLASGLLPSPHIPKLNGVGNFTSSAGKTLMHTAR
;
A
#
# COMPACT_ATOMS: atom_id res chain seq x y z
N MET A 1 -12.31 27.16 -36.86
CA MET A 1 -11.78 26.00 -36.09
C MET A 1 -10.27 26.08 -36.11
N SER A 2 -9.59 25.83 -34.99
CA SER A 2 -8.13 25.78 -34.95
C SER A 2 -7.61 24.63 -35.82
N THR A 3 -6.54 24.84 -36.59
CA THR A 3 -5.92 23.77 -37.38
C THR A 3 -5.23 22.76 -36.45
N VAL A 4 -5.06 21.51 -36.91
CA VAL A 4 -4.30 20.49 -36.17
C VAL A 4 -2.89 21.00 -35.81
N SER A 5 -2.24 21.71 -36.74
CA SER A 5 -0.93 22.33 -36.51
C SER A 5 -0.95 23.36 -35.37
N ALA A 6 -1.99 24.20 -35.30
CA ALA A 6 -2.13 25.18 -34.21
C ALA A 6 -2.31 24.49 -32.84
N ILE A 7 -3.04 23.37 -32.78
CA ILE A 7 -3.22 22.58 -31.56
C ILE A 7 -1.88 21.96 -31.11
N ILE A 8 -1.14 21.34 -32.03
CA ILE A 8 0.18 20.74 -31.72
C ILE A 8 1.15 21.81 -31.22
N SER A 9 1.17 22.99 -31.86
CA SER A 9 1.99 24.12 -31.42
C SER A 9 1.61 24.58 -30.01
N LYS A 10 0.31 24.65 -29.70
CA LYS A 10 -0.17 24.95 -28.34
C LYS A 10 0.29 23.91 -27.33
N TYR A 11 0.26 22.62 -27.65
CA TYR A 11 0.78 21.56 -26.76
C TYR A 11 2.27 21.71 -26.47
N ALA A 12 3.07 22.01 -27.49
CA ALA A 12 4.50 22.25 -27.32
C ALA A 12 4.76 23.47 -26.41
N GLN A 13 4.01 24.56 -26.59
CA GLN A 13 4.12 25.75 -25.74
C GLN A 13 3.76 25.46 -24.27
N GLU A 14 2.69 24.71 -24.00
CA GLU A 14 2.32 24.36 -22.62
C GLU A 14 3.30 23.37 -21.97
N CYS A 15 3.87 22.44 -22.75
CA CYS A 15 4.93 21.55 -22.28
C CYS A 15 6.18 22.36 -21.88
N ALA A 16 6.63 23.28 -22.75
CA ALA A 16 7.82 24.09 -22.52
C ALA A 16 7.77 24.91 -21.22
N LYS A 17 6.59 25.39 -20.80
CA LYS A 17 6.42 26.12 -19.53
C LYS A 17 6.78 25.32 -18.28
N ARG A 18 6.75 23.98 -18.36
CA ARG A 18 6.89 23.07 -17.21
C ARG A 18 8.12 22.17 -17.31
N LEU A 19 8.94 22.32 -18.35
CA LEU A 19 10.23 21.65 -18.44
C LEU A 19 11.15 22.20 -17.36
N ARG A 20 11.55 21.34 -16.43
CA ARG A 20 12.49 21.71 -15.36
C ARG A 20 13.77 20.89 -15.45
N PRO A 21 14.95 21.51 -15.26
CA PRO A 21 16.23 20.80 -15.34
C PRO A 21 16.43 19.78 -14.21
N ASP A 22 15.77 19.99 -13.06
CA ASP A 22 15.84 19.11 -11.88
C ASP A 22 14.95 17.85 -11.99
N LYS A 23 14.12 17.71 -13.05
CA LYS A 23 13.32 16.50 -13.35
C LYS A 23 12.58 15.98 -12.11
N THR A 24 12.70 14.69 -11.78
CA THR A 24 12.07 14.07 -10.60
C THR A 24 12.67 14.54 -9.28
N ALA A 25 13.89 15.09 -9.29
CA ALA A 25 14.52 15.63 -8.10
C ALA A 25 13.83 16.89 -7.56
N GLN A 26 12.87 17.45 -8.28
CA GLN A 26 11.97 18.52 -7.80
C GLN A 26 11.02 18.06 -6.68
N TYR A 27 10.91 16.74 -6.43
CA TYR A 27 10.08 16.16 -5.38
C TYR A 27 10.91 15.56 -4.25
N SER A 28 10.34 15.54 -3.06
CA SER A 28 10.75 14.69 -1.94
C SER A 28 9.59 13.77 -1.60
N ASP A 29 9.87 12.57 -1.12
CA ASP A 29 8.84 11.67 -0.61
C ASP A 29 8.96 11.51 0.90
N PHE A 30 8.01 10.78 1.48
CA PHE A 30 7.89 10.61 2.92
C PHE A 30 8.92 9.65 3.55
N ARG A 31 9.79 9.02 2.73
CA ARG A 31 10.98 8.29 3.23
C ARG A 31 12.07 9.26 3.67
N ASN A 32 12.00 10.54 3.27
CA ASN A 32 12.88 11.58 3.78
C ASN A 32 12.68 11.74 5.30
N PRO A 33 13.74 11.61 6.13
CA PRO A 33 13.63 11.73 7.59
C PRO A 33 12.93 13.00 8.07
N ASN A 34 13.11 14.12 7.36
CA ASN A 34 12.49 15.41 7.71
C ASN A 34 10.96 15.43 7.48
N LEU A 35 10.44 14.49 6.70
CA LEU A 35 9.01 14.35 6.37
C LEU A 35 8.39 13.11 7.00
N LYS A 36 9.15 12.33 7.78
CA LYS A 36 8.69 11.04 8.34
C LYS A 36 7.42 11.17 9.18
N HIS A 37 7.24 12.29 9.87
CA HIS A 37 6.03 12.59 10.64
C HIS A 37 4.76 12.65 9.78
N MET A 38 4.91 12.97 8.49
CA MET A 38 3.81 12.98 7.52
C MET A 38 3.48 11.59 6.96
N ASP A 39 4.36 10.58 7.13
CA ASP A 39 4.11 9.22 6.64
C ASP A 39 3.25 8.37 7.58
N ALA A 40 2.99 8.88 8.79
CA ALA A 40 2.26 8.17 9.84
C ALA A 40 0.89 7.69 9.35
N ASP A 41 0.49 6.51 9.79
CA ASP A 41 -0.85 5.99 9.54
C ASP A 41 -1.86 6.75 10.42
N PRO A 42 -2.81 7.50 9.84
CA PRO A 42 -3.84 8.19 10.62
C PRO A 42 -5.04 7.30 10.93
N TRP A 43 -5.10 6.09 10.35
CA TRP A 43 -6.24 5.18 10.43
C TRP A 43 -6.04 4.00 11.37
N VAL A 44 -4.81 3.76 11.80
CA VAL A 44 -4.44 2.69 12.73
C VAL A 44 -5.20 2.77 14.05
N ASP A 45 -5.75 1.64 14.47
CA ASP A 45 -6.38 1.44 15.77
C ASP A 45 -5.48 0.58 16.65
N TYR A 46 -4.56 1.24 17.36
CA TYR A 46 -3.58 0.56 18.21
C TYR A 46 -4.18 -0.28 19.34
N ASN A 47 -5.46 -0.08 19.68
CA ASN A 47 -6.14 -0.90 20.68
C ASN A 47 -6.57 -2.26 20.11
N LYS A 48 -6.69 -2.37 18.78
CA LYS A 48 -7.08 -3.59 18.06
C LYS A 48 -5.91 -4.37 17.47
N LEU A 49 -4.67 -3.88 17.62
CA LEU A 49 -3.47 -4.56 17.13
C LEU A 49 -3.17 -5.92 17.78
N GLN A 50 -4.02 -6.38 18.70
CA GLN A 50 -3.91 -7.71 19.28
C GLN A 50 -4.70 -8.72 18.44
N CYS A 51 -4.08 -9.21 17.36
CA CYS A 51 -4.51 -10.45 16.72
C CYS A 51 -3.81 -11.63 17.40
N PRO A 52 -4.54 -12.61 17.97
CA PRO A 52 -3.91 -13.85 18.43
C PRO A 52 -3.13 -14.49 17.28
N GLY A 53 -1.85 -14.80 17.50
CA GLY A 53 -0.96 -15.38 16.47
C GLY A 53 -0.09 -14.39 15.69
N TYR A 54 -0.27 -13.08 15.89
CA TYR A 54 0.58 -12.04 15.30
C TYR A 54 1.06 -11.04 16.37
N PRO A 55 2.27 -10.46 16.25
CA PRO A 55 3.15 -10.53 15.08
C PRO A 55 3.90 -11.87 14.93
N PHE A 56 4.40 -12.14 13.72
CA PHE A 56 5.41 -13.16 13.46
C PHE A 56 6.45 -13.16 14.59
N GLN A 57 6.78 -14.36 15.06
CA GLN A 57 7.95 -14.50 15.92
C GLN A 57 9.23 -14.30 15.10
N ASP A 58 10.29 -13.85 15.74
CA ASP A 58 11.60 -13.78 15.08
C ASP A 58 12.04 -15.20 14.68
N ALA A 59 12.66 -15.30 13.51
CA ALA A 59 13.01 -16.54 12.84
C ALA A 59 11.82 -17.44 12.42
N ALA A 60 10.58 -16.93 12.40
CA ALA A 60 9.45 -17.68 11.84
C ALA A 60 9.67 -18.05 10.37
N GLU A 61 9.08 -19.17 9.95
CA GLU A 61 9.12 -19.64 8.57
C GLU A 61 7.72 -19.60 7.95
N THR A 62 7.67 -19.28 6.67
CA THR A 62 6.48 -19.45 5.83
C THR A 62 6.88 -20.03 4.47
N LYS A 63 5.93 -20.64 3.76
CA LYS A 63 6.18 -21.12 2.41
C LYS A 63 6.19 -19.94 1.44
N VAL A 64 5.16 -19.09 1.47
CA VAL A 64 5.05 -17.92 0.61
C VAL A 64 4.86 -16.67 1.45
N LEU A 65 5.74 -15.70 1.25
CA LEU A 65 5.61 -14.36 1.82
C LEU A 65 5.25 -13.36 0.73
N ILE A 66 4.13 -12.67 0.88
CA ILE A 66 3.64 -11.67 -0.06
C ILE A 66 3.78 -10.29 0.57
N VAL A 67 4.52 -9.38 -0.07
CA VAL A 67 4.72 -8.00 0.43
C VAL A 67 3.67 -7.08 -0.17
N GLY A 68 2.62 -6.77 0.59
CA GLY A 68 1.52 -5.90 0.23
C GLY A 68 0.15 -6.59 0.35
N ALA A 69 -0.77 -5.97 1.09
CA ALA A 69 -2.14 -6.44 1.31
C ALA A 69 -3.18 -5.61 0.52
N GLY A 70 -2.79 -5.12 -0.66
CA GLY A 70 -3.72 -4.57 -1.66
C GLY A 70 -4.19 -5.64 -2.65
N PHE A 71 -4.89 -5.22 -3.71
CA PHE A 71 -5.43 -6.16 -4.71
C PHE A 71 -4.39 -7.11 -5.31
N HIS A 72 -3.18 -6.66 -5.62
CA HIS A 72 -2.14 -7.55 -6.17
C HIS A 72 -1.80 -8.70 -5.21
N GLY A 73 -1.66 -8.43 -3.92
CA GLY A 73 -1.34 -9.46 -2.94
C GLY A 73 -2.51 -10.40 -2.68
N LEU A 74 -3.72 -9.86 -2.60
CA LEU A 74 -4.94 -10.63 -2.43
C LEU A 74 -5.21 -11.55 -3.64
N LEU A 75 -5.02 -11.05 -4.86
CA LEU A 75 -5.17 -11.83 -6.08
C LEU A 75 -4.11 -12.93 -6.19
N ALA A 76 -2.87 -12.65 -5.80
CA ALA A 76 -1.80 -13.65 -5.78
C ALA A 76 -2.12 -14.77 -4.78
N ALA A 77 -2.56 -14.43 -3.56
CA ALA A 77 -2.99 -15.42 -2.59
C ALA A 77 -4.20 -16.22 -3.06
N HIS A 78 -5.23 -15.56 -3.60
CA HIS A 78 -6.39 -16.22 -4.20
C HIS A 78 -5.95 -17.26 -5.24
N GLN A 79 -5.13 -16.86 -6.22
CA GLN A 79 -4.65 -17.75 -7.27
C GLN A 79 -3.88 -18.95 -6.71
N MET A 80 -2.98 -18.71 -5.76
CA MET A 80 -2.19 -19.76 -5.12
C MET A 80 -3.05 -20.76 -4.35
N ILE A 81 -4.11 -20.28 -3.70
CA ILE A 81 -5.03 -21.12 -2.93
C ILE A 81 -5.94 -21.92 -3.88
N THR A 82 -6.58 -21.25 -4.84
CA THR A 82 -7.68 -21.86 -5.62
C THR A 82 -7.19 -22.61 -6.85
N VAL A 83 -6.08 -22.21 -7.44
CA VAL A 83 -5.55 -22.82 -8.66
C VAL A 83 -4.34 -23.71 -8.37
N ASP A 84 -3.40 -23.25 -7.55
CA ASP A 84 -2.20 -24.04 -7.23
C ASP A 84 -2.43 -25.02 -6.07
N GLY A 85 -3.55 -24.90 -5.35
CA GLY A 85 -3.94 -25.80 -4.26
C GLY A 85 -3.10 -25.64 -3.00
N LEU A 86 -2.48 -24.47 -2.79
CA LEU A 86 -1.74 -24.18 -1.58
C LEU A 86 -2.70 -23.94 -0.40
N PRO A 87 -2.44 -24.50 0.79
CA PRO A 87 -3.18 -24.15 1.99
C PRO A 87 -3.05 -22.65 2.31
N SER A 88 -4.09 -22.01 2.83
CA SER A 88 -4.05 -20.58 3.13
C SER A 88 -3.05 -20.25 4.23
N GLU A 89 -2.81 -21.17 5.17
CA GLU A 89 -1.82 -21.06 6.24
C GLU A 89 -0.36 -21.03 5.74
N ASP A 90 -0.10 -21.51 4.52
CA ASP A 90 1.24 -21.50 3.90
C ASP A 90 1.58 -20.14 3.27
N ILE A 91 0.61 -19.22 3.16
CA ILE A 91 0.74 -17.94 2.44
C ILE A 91 0.45 -16.81 3.40
N VAL A 92 1.43 -15.94 3.65
CA VAL A 92 1.24 -14.78 4.53
C VAL A 92 1.52 -13.48 3.79
N LEU A 93 0.55 -12.57 3.82
CA LEU A 93 0.69 -11.21 3.33
C LEU A 93 1.26 -10.32 4.44
N VAL A 94 2.13 -9.39 4.10
CA VAL A 94 2.69 -8.40 5.03
C VAL A 94 2.42 -7.01 4.49
N ASP A 95 1.84 -6.13 5.31
CA ASP A 95 1.64 -4.73 4.95
C ASP A 95 2.00 -3.78 6.11
N LYS A 96 2.45 -2.58 5.76
CA LYS A 96 2.75 -1.52 6.72
C LYS A 96 1.46 -0.90 7.29
N ALA A 97 0.36 -0.99 6.57
CA ALA A 97 -0.98 -0.55 6.98
C ALA A 97 -1.51 -1.35 8.17
N ASP A 98 -2.39 -0.77 8.97
CA ASP A 98 -3.21 -1.48 9.96
C ASP A 98 -4.50 -2.06 9.35
N GLY A 99 -4.45 -2.44 8.08
CA GLY A 99 -5.60 -3.04 7.42
C GLY A 99 -5.37 -3.39 5.97
N VAL A 100 -6.28 -4.20 5.46
CA VAL A 100 -6.27 -4.68 4.09
C VAL A 100 -6.76 -3.58 3.14
N GLY A 101 -6.18 -3.53 1.94
CA GLY A 101 -6.68 -2.73 0.83
C GLY A 101 -5.63 -1.89 0.10
N GLY A 102 -4.41 -1.80 0.61
CA GLY A 102 -3.33 -1.05 -0.02
C GLY A 102 -3.73 0.40 -0.32
N THR A 103 -3.77 0.78 -1.60
CA THR A 103 -4.25 2.12 -2.04
C THR A 103 -5.56 2.52 -1.37
N TRP A 104 -6.53 1.61 -1.26
CA TRP A 104 -7.86 1.87 -0.70
C TRP A 104 -7.89 1.85 0.82
N TYR A 105 -6.85 1.29 1.47
CA TYR A 105 -6.62 1.48 2.89
C TYR A 105 -6.13 2.90 3.19
N TRP A 106 -5.12 3.38 2.45
CA TRP A 106 -4.45 4.66 2.72
C TRP A 106 -5.28 5.88 2.33
N ASN A 107 -5.90 5.85 1.14
CA ASN A 107 -6.58 7.01 0.59
C ASN A 107 -8.04 7.04 1.07
N ARG A 108 -8.33 7.88 2.08
CA ARG A 108 -9.68 8.09 2.62
C ARG A 108 -10.11 9.56 2.61
N TYR A 109 -9.50 10.37 1.75
CA TYR A 109 -9.89 11.77 1.59
C TYR A 109 -11.35 11.89 1.10
N PRO A 110 -12.05 12.99 1.44
CA PRO A 110 -13.45 13.17 1.04
C PRO A 110 -13.64 13.09 -0.49
N GLY A 111 -14.55 12.22 -0.93
CA GLY A 111 -14.86 12.05 -2.36
C GLY A 111 -13.91 11.11 -3.11
N VAL A 112 -13.05 10.36 -2.42
CA VAL A 112 -12.22 9.33 -3.07
C VAL A 112 -13.08 8.25 -3.73
N MET A 113 -12.86 8.03 -5.03
CA MET A 113 -13.58 7.07 -5.87
C MET A 113 -12.62 6.46 -6.89
N CYS A 114 -12.96 5.29 -7.42
CA CYS A 114 -12.27 4.74 -8.60
C CYS A 114 -12.74 5.44 -9.88
N ASP A 115 -11.81 5.69 -10.79
CA ASP A 115 -12.05 6.27 -12.12
C ASP A 115 -12.39 5.20 -13.18
N ILE A 116 -12.35 3.92 -12.82
CA ILE A 116 -12.74 2.78 -13.65
C ILE A 116 -14.08 2.23 -13.13
N GLU A 117 -14.90 1.72 -14.05
CA GLU A 117 -16.18 1.10 -13.68
C GLU A 117 -15.98 -0.07 -12.72
N GLY A 118 -16.83 -0.15 -11.69
CA GLY A 118 -16.73 -1.13 -10.62
C GLY A 118 -16.63 -2.58 -11.09
N TYR A 119 -17.50 -2.95 -12.02
CA TYR A 119 -17.57 -4.29 -12.60
C TYR A 119 -16.32 -4.67 -13.42
N CYS A 120 -15.48 -3.69 -13.77
CA CYS A 120 -14.21 -3.90 -14.47
C CYS A 120 -13.01 -3.81 -13.53
N TYR A 121 -13.10 -2.99 -12.48
CA TYR A 121 -11.98 -2.69 -11.60
C TYR A 121 -11.90 -3.61 -10.37
N MET A 122 -13.05 -3.91 -9.76
CA MET A 122 -13.12 -4.70 -8.55
C MET A 122 -12.93 -6.18 -8.91
N PRO A 123 -11.88 -6.85 -8.40
CA PRO A 123 -11.59 -8.23 -8.76
C PRO A 123 -12.45 -9.20 -7.98
N LEU A 124 -12.65 -10.41 -8.51
CA LEU A 124 -13.31 -11.50 -7.79
C LEU A 124 -14.77 -11.21 -7.40
N LEU A 125 -15.50 -10.45 -8.22
CA LEU A 125 -16.91 -10.11 -7.95
C LEU A 125 -17.81 -11.35 -7.97
N GLU A 126 -17.60 -12.27 -8.91
CA GLU A 126 -18.38 -13.51 -9.02
C GLU A 126 -18.04 -14.46 -7.86
N GLU A 127 -16.76 -14.65 -7.58
CA GLU A 127 -16.24 -15.54 -6.55
C GLU A 127 -16.60 -15.09 -5.13
N THR A 128 -16.87 -13.79 -4.94
CA THR A 128 -17.32 -13.23 -3.65
C THR A 128 -18.81 -12.91 -3.60
N ASP A 129 -19.57 -13.26 -4.65
CA ASP A 129 -21.00 -12.94 -4.83
C ASP A 129 -21.30 -11.47 -4.51
N TYR A 130 -20.45 -10.56 -5.00
CA TYR A 130 -20.58 -9.13 -4.70
C TYR A 130 -20.99 -8.33 -5.93
N MET A 131 -22.04 -7.52 -5.77
CA MET A 131 -22.48 -6.54 -6.76
C MET A 131 -22.09 -5.12 -6.31
N PRO A 132 -21.20 -4.43 -7.06
CA PRO A 132 -20.89 -3.02 -6.83
C PRO A 132 -22.15 -2.15 -6.78
N GLN A 133 -22.26 -1.28 -5.77
CA GLN A 133 -23.47 -0.47 -5.48
C GLN A 133 -23.70 0.66 -6.48
N GLN A 134 -22.65 1.07 -7.18
CA GLN A 134 -22.65 2.17 -8.12
C GLN A 134 -21.63 1.93 -9.22
N LYS A 135 -21.78 2.66 -10.33
CA LYS A 135 -20.93 2.50 -11.52
C LYS A 135 -19.45 2.78 -11.24
N TYR A 136 -19.14 3.77 -10.41
CA TYR A 136 -17.78 4.11 -9.98
C TYR A 136 -17.72 4.06 -8.46
N ASN A 137 -17.01 3.10 -7.87
CA ASN A 137 -17.12 2.81 -6.44
C ASN A 137 -16.33 3.79 -5.56
N THR A 138 -16.86 4.06 -4.36
CA THR A 138 -16.13 4.83 -3.35
C THR A 138 -14.93 4.05 -2.85
N GLY A 139 -13.87 4.75 -2.40
CA GLY A 139 -12.73 4.07 -1.80
C GLY A 139 -13.10 3.22 -0.57
N TYR A 140 -14.15 3.62 0.16
CA TYR A 140 -14.69 2.84 1.28
C TYR A 140 -15.27 1.50 0.84
N GLU A 141 -16.07 1.49 -0.22
CA GLU A 141 -16.67 0.28 -0.78
C GLU A 141 -15.60 -0.67 -1.31
N ILE A 142 -14.59 -0.12 -2.00
CA ILE A 142 -13.48 -0.91 -2.55
C ILE A 142 -12.64 -1.52 -1.42
N ARG A 143 -12.33 -0.77 -0.37
CA ARG A 143 -11.64 -1.31 0.81
C ARG A 143 -12.42 -2.42 1.49
N LYS A 144 -13.74 -2.25 1.68
CA LYS A 144 -14.62 -3.31 2.19
C LYS A 144 -14.59 -4.57 1.32
N HIS A 145 -14.42 -4.40 0.02
CA HIS A 145 -14.27 -5.53 -0.87
C HIS A 145 -12.91 -6.24 -0.74
N CYS A 146 -11.82 -5.50 -0.51
CA CYS A 146 -10.54 -6.11 -0.14
C CYS A 146 -10.66 -6.94 1.15
N GLU A 147 -11.37 -6.42 2.15
CA GLU A 147 -11.67 -7.15 3.40
C GLU A 147 -12.53 -8.40 3.13
N ARG A 148 -13.53 -8.30 2.24
CA ARG A 148 -14.35 -9.44 1.79
C ARG A 148 -13.48 -10.53 1.15
N ILE A 149 -12.60 -10.17 0.22
CA ILE A 149 -11.68 -11.11 -0.43
C ILE A 149 -10.81 -11.80 0.61
N ALA A 150 -10.15 -11.05 1.50
CA ALA A 150 -9.32 -11.65 2.54
C ALA A 150 -10.09 -12.66 3.42
N ALA A 151 -11.35 -12.35 3.76
CA ALA A 151 -12.19 -13.22 4.57
C ALA A 151 -12.67 -14.48 3.80
N THR A 152 -13.01 -14.36 2.51
CA THR A 152 -13.50 -15.49 1.69
C THR A 152 -12.50 -16.63 1.61
N TRP A 153 -11.19 -16.33 1.61
CA TRP A 153 -10.12 -17.32 1.50
C TRP A 153 -9.27 -17.48 2.77
N ASP A 154 -9.76 -17.01 3.92
CA ASP A 154 -9.05 -17.04 5.22
C ASP A 154 -7.57 -16.64 5.09
N THR A 155 -7.34 -15.55 4.36
CA THR A 155 -5.99 -15.11 3.99
C THR A 155 -5.25 -14.68 5.25
N GLN A 156 -4.05 -15.22 5.45
CA GLN A 156 -3.20 -14.86 6.57
C GLN A 156 -2.49 -13.53 6.30
N ILE A 157 -2.61 -12.57 7.22
CA ILE A 157 -2.11 -11.20 7.01
C ILE A 157 -1.44 -10.67 8.28
N GLN A 158 -0.19 -10.26 8.13
CA GLN A 158 0.60 -9.52 9.11
C GLN A 158 0.54 -8.02 8.78
N LEU A 159 -0.20 -7.27 9.59
CA LEU A 159 -0.35 -5.82 9.46
C LEU A 159 0.69 -5.06 10.29
N CYS A 160 0.72 -3.74 10.16
CA CYS A 160 1.64 -2.81 10.83
C CYS A 160 3.12 -3.18 10.73
N THR A 161 3.50 -3.82 9.63
CA THR A 161 4.82 -4.42 9.46
C THR A 161 5.43 -3.97 8.14
N THR A 162 6.55 -3.27 8.24
CA THR A 162 7.29 -2.81 7.06
C THR A 162 8.45 -3.74 6.79
N VAL A 163 8.46 -4.37 5.62
CA VAL A 163 9.65 -5.05 5.08
C VAL A 163 10.75 -4.02 4.83
N LYS A 164 11.95 -4.28 5.33
CA LYS A 164 13.12 -3.38 5.25
C LYS A 164 14.14 -3.85 4.23
N ASP A 165 14.41 -5.15 4.22
CA ASP A 165 15.39 -5.75 3.32
C ASP A 165 15.07 -7.23 3.11
N HIS A 166 15.54 -7.79 1.99
CA HIS A 166 15.43 -9.20 1.69
C HIS A 166 16.67 -9.67 0.94
N CYS A 167 17.20 -10.82 1.33
CA CYS A 167 18.32 -11.46 0.65
C CYS A 167 18.07 -12.97 0.52
N TRP A 168 18.59 -13.55 -0.55
CA TRP A 168 18.57 -14.99 -0.74
C TRP A 168 19.70 -15.64 0.07
N ASP A 169 19.35 -16.64 0.87
CA ASP A 169 20.28 -17.49 1.60
C ASP A 169 20.48 -18.78 0.81
N GLU A 170 21.65 -18.93 0.18
CA GLU A 170 21.98 -20.08 -0.68
C GLU A 170 22.07 -21.39 0.11
N ASP A 171 22.57 -21.34 1.35
CA ASP A 171 22.75 -22.53 2.19
C ASP A 171 21.39 -23.07 2.63
N GLN A 172 20.48 -22.19 3.03
CA GLN A 172 19.15 -22.56 3.51
C GLN A 172 18.13 -22.70 2.39
N LYS A 173 18.43 -22.18 1.20
CA LYS A 173 17.50 -22.08 0.07
C LYS A 173 16.21 -21.38 0.48
N ARG A 174 16.37 -20.23 1.13
CA ARG A 174 15.28 -19.40 1.65
C ARG A 174 15.57 -17.94 1.40
N TRP A 175 14.54 -17.16 1.18
CA TRP A 175 14.60 -15.71 1.36
C TRP A 175 14.64 -15.39 2.85
N LYS A 176 15.65 -14.64 3.28
CA LYS A 176 15.71 -14.00 4.59
C LYS A 176 15.16 -12.59 4.47
N VAL A 177 14.07 -12.30 5.17
CA VAL A 177 13.35 -11.02 5.05
C VAL A 177 13.34 -10.31 6.39
N SER A 178 13.96 -9.14 6.45
CA SER A 178 13.98 -8.29 7.63
C SER A 178 12.80 -7.33 7.63
N MET A 179 12.17 -7.18 8.79
CA MET A 179 10.93 -6.44 8.97
C MET A 179 10.95 -5.63 10.27
N SER A 180 10.16 -4.57 10.27
CA SER A 180 9.94 -3.70 11.42
C SER A 180 8.44 -3.66 11.71
N HIS A 181 8.03 -4.19 12.87
CA HIS A 181 6.65 -4.27 13.31
C HIS A 181 6.34 -3.20 14.36
N VAL A 182 5.31 -2.40 14.11
CA VAL A 182 4.85 -1.34 15.02
C VAL A 182 3.85 -1.94 16.00
N VAL A 183 4.17 -1.89 17.30
CA VAL A 183 3.31 -2.43 18.36
C VAL A 183 2.37 -1.35 18.93
N LYS A 184 2.92 -0.16 19.20
CA LYS A 184 2.21 0.97 19.83
C LYS A 184 2.76 2.31 19.31
N PRO A 185 1.99 3.40 19.39
CA PRO A 185 2.51 4.73 19.06
C PRO A 185 3.66 5.08 20.00
N GLY A 186 4.73 5.66 19.43
CA GLY A 186 5.87 6.15 20.20
C GLY A 186 6.78 5.08 20.82
N GLN A 187 6.48 3.79 20.62
CA GLN A 187 7.40 2.71 20.98
C GLN A 187 8.31 2.36 19.81
N GLU A 188 9.55 1.95 20.13
CA GLU A 188 10.47 1.47 19.11
C GLU A 188 9.88 0.23 18.41
N PRO A 189 9.86 0.22 17.07
CA PRO A 189 9.37 -0.94 16.33
C PRO A 189 10.18 -2.20 16.63
N ARG A 190 9.49 -3.32 16.83
CA ARG A 190 10.12 -4.63 16.98
C ARG A 190 10.74 -5.03 15.66
N GLN A 191 12.03 -5.35 15.67
CA GLN A 191 12.68 -5.96 14.50
C GLN A 191 12.39 -7.46 14.48
N ILE A 192 12.04 -7.98 13.31
CA ILE A 192 11.68 -9.37 13.07
C ILE A 192 12.37 -9.81 11.78
N THR A 193 12.99 -10.97 11.78
CA THR A 193 13.46 -11.64 10.57
C THR A 193 12.65 -12.90 10.34
N VAL A 194 12.10 -13.06 9.15
CA VAL A 194 11.40 -14.29 8.75
C VAL A 194 12.10 -14.95 7.58
N ARG A 195 11.83 -16.24 7.38
CA ARG A 195 12.31 -17.01 6.23
C ARG A 195 11.14 -17.43 5.36
N ALA A 196 11.30 -17.31 4.05
CA ALA A 196 10.30 -17.71 3.08
C ALA A 196 10.91 -18.59 1.98
N GLN A 197 10.17 -19.60 1.50
CA GLN A 197 10.60 -20.34 0.29
C GLN A 197 10.42 -19.46 -0.95
N PHE A 198 9.29 -18.76 -1.02
CA PHE A 198 8.96 -17.85 -2.09
C PHE A 198 8.66 -16.46 -1.54
N LEU A 199 9.18 -15.44 -2.22
CA LEU A 199 8.93 -14.04 -1.92
C LEU A 199 8.22 -13.39 -3.11
N PHE A 200 7.02 -12.85 -2.90
CA PHE A 200 6.24 -12.17 -3.92
C PHE A 200 6.09 -10.69 -3.56
N LEU A 201 6.56 -9.78 -4.42
CA LEU A 201 6.51 -8.35 -4.16
C LEU A 201 5.24 -7.73 -4.80
N ALA A 202 4.26 -7.42 -3.96
CA ALA A 202 2.98 -6.81 -4.32
C ALA A 202 2.85 -5.35 -3.80
N SER A 203 3.96 -4.64 -3.66
CA SER A 203 4.05 -3.34 -2.95
C SER A 203 3.37 -2.15 -3.67
N GLY A 204 2.83 -2.37 -4.87
CA GLY A 204 2.16 -1.35 -5.68
C GLY A 204 3.12 -0.34 -6.34
N LEU A 205 2.57 0.49 -7.22
CA LEU A 205 3.33 1.44 -8.04
C LEU A 205 3.57 2.79 -7.36
N LEU A 206 2.69 3.20 -6.43
CA LEU A 206 2.71 4.51 -5.77
C LEU A 206 2.70 4.39 -4.23
N PRO A 207 3.67 3.67 -3.62
CA PRO A 207 3.61 3.32 -2.20
C PRO A 207 3.99 4.46 -1.23
N SER A 208 4.63 5.53 -1.74
CA SER A 208 5.09 6.66 -0.95
C SER A 208 4.58 7.98 -1.55
N PRO A 209 3.82 8.79 -0.79
CA PRO A 209 3.40 10.10 -1.22
C PRO A 209 4.58 11.03 -1.49
N HIS A 210 4.45 11.87 -2.52
CA HIS A 210 5.47 12.85 -2.90
C HIS A 210 4.97 14.26 -2.65
N ILE A 211 5.86 15.12 -2.19
CA ILE A 211 5.63 16.56 -2.07
C ILE A 211 6.64 17.32 -2.93
N PRO A 212 6.26 18.47 -3.52
CA PRO A 212 7.23 19.34 -4.18
C PRO A 212 8.25 19.86 -3.16
N LYS A 213 9.52 19.99 -3.56
CA LYS A 213 10.56 20.66 -2.77
C LYS A 213 10.34 22.17 -2.75
N LEU A 214 9.33 22.59 -2.01
CA LEU A 214 9.06 24.00 -1.73
C LEU A 214 9.86 24.44 -0.51
N ASN A 215 10.49 25.61 -0.60
CA ASN A 215 11.21 26.18 0.52
C ASN A 215 10.25 26.39 1.70
N GLY A 216 10.63 25.85 2.86
CA GLY A 216 9.87 26.02 4.11
C GLY A 216 8.62 25.14 4.27
N VAL A 217 8.33 24.20 3.37
CA VAL A 217 7.12 23.35 3.46
C VAL A 217 7.04 22.55 4.76
N GLY A 218 8.18 22.02 5.24
CA GLY A 218 8.24 21.27 6.50
C GLY A 218 8.02 22.11 7.76
N ASN A 219 8.16 23.44 7.64
CA ASN A 219 7.96 24.38 8.75
C ASN A 219 6.66 25.19 8.59
N PHE A 220 5.85 24.88 7.59
CA PHE A 220 4.64 25.64 7.31
C PHE A 220 3.58 25.35 8.37
N THR A 221 3.13 26.39 9.07
CA THR A 221 2.01 26.34 10.00
C THR A 221 0.95 27.34 9.56
N SER A 222 -0.26 26.88 9.27
CA SER A 222 -1.36 27.76 8.85
C SER A 222 -2.00 28.50 10.03
N SER A 223 -2.33 27.78 11.10
CA SER A 223 -2.82 28.31 12.38
C SER A 223 -2.59 27.30 13.48
N ALA A 224 -2.69 27.72 14.75
CA ALA A 224 -2.63 26.81 15.89
C ALA A 224 -3.62 25.64 15.73
N GLY A 225 -3.15 24.42 15.96
CA GLY A 225 -3.95 23.19 15.85
C GLY A 225 -4.23 22.68 14.44
N LYS A 226 -3.70 23.31 13.38
CA LYS A 226 -3.83 22.81 12.00
C LYS A 226 -2.51 22.21 11.51
N THR A 227 -2.61 21.02 10.93
CA THR A 227 -1.46 20.29 10.38
C THR A 227 -1.56 20.24 8.86
N LEU A 228 -0.42 20.37 8.18
CA LEU A 228 -0.32 20.08 6.75
C LEU A 228 -0.50 18.58 6.54
N MET A 229 -1.41 18.19 5.65
CA MET A 229 -1.66 16.79 5.30
C MET A 229 -1.52 16.57 3.80
N HIS A 230 -1.21 15.34 3.42
CA HIS A 230 -1.29 14.88 2.03
C HIS A 230 -2.55 14.03 1.89
N THR A 231 -3.24 14.11 0.76
CA THR A 231 -4.49 13.36 0.51
C THR A 231 -4.40 11.84 0.76
N ALA A 232 -3.20 11.26 0.78
CA ALA A 232 -2.97 9.83 0.98
C ALA A 232 -2.76 9.47 2.46
N ARG A 233 -2.95 10.44 3.37
CA ARG A 233 -2.86 10.33 4.82
C ARG A 233 -4.03 11.10 5.41
#